data_AF-A0A519XV58-F1
#
_entry.id   AF-A0A519XV58-F1
#
_cell.length_a   1.000
_cell.length_b   1.000
_cell.length_c   1.000
_cell.angle_alpha   90.00
_cell.angle_beta   90.00
_cell.angle_gamma   90.00
#
_symmetry.space_group_name_H-M   'P 1'
#
loop_
_entity.id
_entity.type
_entity.pdbx_description
1 polymer ?
#
loop_
_entity_poly.entity_id
_entity_poly.type
_entity_poly.pdbx_seq_one_letter_code
_entity_poly.pdbx_strand_id
1 'polypeptide(L)'
;MKKLSLLVFGLLISIGVFAQSTYVKFATNKGNITVMLYDQTPKHKAMFLHAIKKGVYKNAQFNRVIKDFVSQAGELDEPILAREKLHPEQTPVRLAGEFNPLLFHKKGVLAAGRDDNPAKSSYYNQIYFVAGKLYDDQKLDALEQKKGHKFQEEIRKVYKTIGGTPSLDMDYT
;
A
#
# COMPACT_ATOMS: atom_id res chain seq x y z
N MET A 1 -35.41 15.44 58.76
CA MET A 1 -35.96 14.64 57.64
C MET A 1 -35.22 15.01 56.37
N LYS A 2 -34.91 14.01 55.54
CA LYS A 2 -33.65 13.84 54.78
C LYS A 2 -33.58 14.67 53.49
N LYS A 3 -32.42 15.32 53.26
CA LYS A 3 -32.02 15.93 51.98
C LYS A 3 -31.74 14.82 50.96
N LEU A 4 -32.37 14.88 49.79
CA LEU A 4 -32.12 13.96 48.69
C LEU A 4 -31.50 14.75 47.52
N SER A 5 -30.16 14.79 47.47
CA SER A 5 -29.42 15.21 46.28
C SER A 5 -29.36 14.04 45.31
N LEU A 6 -30.01 14.16 44.15
CA LEU A 6 -29.81 13.24 43.03
C LEU A 6 -28.65 13.79 42.19
N LEU A 7 -27.49 13.14 42.27
CA LEU A 7 -26.30 13.45 41.50
C LEU A 7 -26.28 12.50 40.29
N VAL A 8 -26.62 13.01 39.10
CA VAL A 8 -26.55 12.26 37.85
C VAL A 8 -25.08 12.19 37.42
N PHE A 9 -24.46 11.04 37.64
CA PHE A 9 -23.09 10.77 37.19
C PHE A 9 -23.13 10.31 35.72
N GLY A 10 -22.78 11.20 34.80
CA GLY A 10 -22.61 10.88 33.39
C GLY A 10 -21.41 9.96 33.19
N LEU A 11 -21.66 8.73 32.72
CA LEU A 11 -20.60 7.79 32.35
C LEU A 11 -20.12 8.14 30.93
N LEU A 12 -19.11 8.98 30.83
CA LEU A 12 -18.32 9.15 29.60
C LEU A 12 -17.48 7.88 29.40
N ILE A 13 -17.99 6.94 28.59
CA ILE A 13 -17.18 5.83 28.10
C ILE A 13 -16.22 6.40 27.04
N SER A 14 -15.02 6.76 27.47
CA SER A 14 -13.91 7.04 26.57
C SER A 14 -13.47 5.72 25.92
N ILE A 15 -14.00 5.43 24.74
CA ILE A 15 -13.46 4.36 23.90
C ILE A 15 -12.07 4.82 23.47
N GLY A 16 -11.04 4.32 24.15
CA GLY A 16 -9.66 4.50 23.73
C GLY A 16 -9.47 3.81 22.38
N VAL A 17 -9.46 4.58 21.30
CA VAL A 17 -9.01 4.10 19.99
C VAL A 17 -7.51 3.92 20.09
N PHE A 18 -7.08 2.74 20.52
CA PHE A 18 -5.68 2.35 20.38
C PHE A 18 -5.40 2.08 18.90
N ALA A 19 -4.84 3.07 18.21
CA ALA A 19 -4.25 2.89 16.90
C ALA A 19 -2.97 2.04 17.04
N GLN A 20 -3.12 0.72 17.09
CA GLN A 20 -1.97 -0.18 17.12
C GLN A 20 -1.45 -0.35 15.68
N SER A 21 -0.41 0.41 15.34
CA SER A 21 0.31 0.24 14.09
C SER A 21 0.85 -1.19 13.98
N THR A 22 0.55 -1.88 12.89
CA THR A 22 1.00 -3.25 12.64
C THR A 22 2.33 -3.23 11.91
N TYR A 23 3.33 -3.92 12.45
CA TYR A 23 4.65 -4.02 11.83
C TYR A 23 4.92 -5.43 11.31
N VAL A 24 5.56 -5.51 10.15
CA VAL A 24 5.97 -6.77 9.52
C VAL A 24 7.47 -6.72 9.23
N LYS A 25 8.18 -7.80 9.58
CA LYS A 25 9.60 -7.98 9.29
C LYS A 25 9.79 -8.96 8.14
N PHE A 26 10.42 -8.52 7.08
CA PHE A 26 10.94 -9.36 6.01
C PHE A 26 12.38 -9.74 6.36
N ALA A 27 12.60 -11.03 6.60
CA ALA A 27 13.94 -11.57 6.75
C ALA A 27 14.46 -11.99 5.38
N THR A 28 15.52 -11.35 4.90
CA THR A 28 16.10 -11.61 3.58
C THR A 28 17.57 -12.00 3.72
N ASN A 29 18.15 -12.59 2.67
CA ASN A 29 19.58 -12.87 2.59
C ASN A 29 20.46 -11.61 2.44
N LYS A 30 19.85 -10.42 2.32
CA LYS A 30 20.53 -9.11 2.23
C LYS A 30 20.26 -8.22 3.44
N GLY A 31 19.64 -8.76 4.48
CA GLY A 31 19.28 -8.03 5.70
C GLY A 31 17.78 -8.02 5.96
N ASN A 32 17.39 -7.42 7.08
CA ASN A 32 16.00 -7.35 7.50
C ASN A 32 15.38 -6.01 7.06
N ILE A 33 14.15 -6.06 6.57
CA ILE A 33 13.33 -4.89 6.28
C ILE A 33 12.14 -4.92 7.22
N THR A 34 11.89 -3.83 7.95
CA THR A 34 10.69 -3.69 8.77
C THR A 34 9.79 -2.63 8.17
N VAL A 35 8.52 -2.98 7.95
CA VAL A 35 7.50 -2.06 7.43
C VAL A 35 6.40 -1.87 8.46
N MET A 36 5.79 -0.70 8.44
CA MET A 36 4.53 -0.43 9.11
C MET A 36 3.40 -0.51 8.07
N LEU A 37 2.32 -1.21 8.40
CA LEU A 37 1.13 -1.28 7.56
C LEU A 37 0.18 -0.14 7.92
N TYR A 38 -0.29 0.58 6.91
CA TYR A 38 -1.28 1.64 7.09
C TYR A 38 -2.66 1.06 7.44
N ASP A 39 -3.36 1.69 8.38
CA ASP A 39 -4.71 1.28 8.78
C ASP A 39 -5.78 1.79 7.80
N GLN A 40 -5.42 2.78 6.98
CA GLN A 40 -6.29 3.38 5.97
C GLN A 40 -6.46 2.50 4.72
N THR A 41 -5.76 1.35 4.63
CA THR A 41 -5.92 0.32 3.60
C THR A 41 -6.32 -1.03 4.23
N PRO A 42 -7.45 -1.09 4.96
CA PRO A 42 -7.78 -2.23 5.81
C PRO A 42 -7.93 -3.54 5.04
N LYS A 43 -8.42 -3.50 3.78
CA LYS A 43 -8.58 -4.72 2.97
C LYS A 43 -7.24 -5.24 2.48
N HIS A 44 -6.36 -4.36 1.98
CA HIS A 44 -5.01 -4.75 1.55
C HIS A 44 -4.16 -5.21 2.74
N LYS A 45 -4.29 -4.54 3.89
CA LYS A 45 -3.65 -4.97 5.14
C LYS A 45 -4.10 -6.38 5.53
N ALA A 46 -5.39 -6.66 5.54
CA ALA A 46 -5.93 -7.98 5.87
C ALA A 46 -5.48 -9.05 4.87
N MET A 47 -5.53 -8.74 3.58
CA MET A 47 -5.05 -9.60 2.50
C MET A 47 -3.57 -9.97 2.67
N PHE A 48 -2.71 -8.97 2.88
CA PHE A 48 -1.28 -9.17 3.03
C PHE A 48 -0.93 -10.00 4.28
N LEU A 49 -1.57 -9.72 5.42
CA LEU A 49 -1.40 -10.51 6.64
C LEU A 49 -1.89 -11.96 6.48
N HIS A 50 -2.98 -12.16 5.73
CA HIS A 50 -3.45 -13.50 5.39
C HIS A 50 -2.43 -14.27 4.54
N ALA A 51 -1.87 -13.63 3.51
CA ALA A 51 -0.83 -14.21 2.66
C ALA A 51 0.43 -14.59 3.46
N ILE A 52 0.86 -13.74 4.40
CA ILE A 52 1.94 -14.05 5.35
C ILE A 52 1.61 -15.30 6.17
N LYS A 53 0.42 -15.38 6.77
CA LYS A 53 -0.01 -16.52 7.59
C LYS A 53 -0.04 -17.83 6.80
N LYS A 54 -0.35 -17.76 5.49
CA LYS A 54 -0.33 -18.89 4.57
C LYS A 54 1.07 -19.26 4.08
N GLY A 55 2.10 -18.47 4.41
CA GLY A 55 3.48 -18.72 4.01
C GLY A 55 3.77 -18.34 2.55
N VAL A 56 2.92 -17.53 1.90
CA VAL A 56 3.04 -17.14 0.49
C VAL A 56 4.43 -16.56 0.16
N TYR A 57 4.98 -15.76 1.06
CA TYR A 57 6.28 -15.10 0.85
C TYR A 57 7.47 -15.91 1.36
N LYS A 58 7.27 -17.12 1.92
CA LYS A 58 8.36 -17.94 2.42
C LYS A 58 9.22 -18.42 1.24
N ASN A 59 10.51 -18.09 1.26
CA ASN A 59 11.46 -18.34 0.18
C ASN A 59 11.11 -17.66 -1.16
N ALA A 60 10.16 -16.72 -1.17
CA ALA A 60 9.88 -15.92 -2.36
C ALA A 60 11.08 -15.03 -2.69
N GLN A 61 11.34 -14.86 -3.98
CA GLN A 61 12.42 -14.00 -4.46
C GLN A 61 11.89 -12.60 -4.77
N PHE A 62 12.80 -11.62 -4.72
CA PHE A 62 12.60 -10.38 -5.48
C PHE A 62 12.78 -10.70 -6.96
N ASN A 63 11.66 -10.97 -7.62
CA ASN A 63 11.63 -11.55 -8.96
C ASN A 63 11.80 -10.49 -10.07
N ARG A 64 11.58 -9.21 -9.76
CA ARG A 64 11.81 -8.10 -10.68
C ARG A 64 12.34 -6.88 -9.90
N VAL A 65 13.58 -6.49 -10.18
CA VAL A 65 14.24 -5.35 -9.52
C VAL A 65 14.59 -4.31 -10.59
N ILE A 66 13.86 -3.19 -10.59
CA ILE A 66 14.07 -2.10 -11.53
C ILE A 66 14.69 -0.93 -10.79
N LYS A 67 15.92 -0.57 -11.21
CA LYS A 67 16.62 0.60 -10.68
C LYS A 67 15.74 1.84 -10.81
N ASP A 68 15.72 2.65 -9.74
CA ASP A 68 15.03 3.93 -9.68
C ASP A 68 13.50 3.86 -9.80
N PHE A 69 12.92 2.67 -9.61
CA PHE A 69 11.48 2.40 -9.67
C PHE A 69 11.02 1.50 -8.52
N VAL A 70 10.95 0.17 -8.70
CA VAL A 70 10.45 -0.77 -7.68
C VAL A 70 11.23 -2.08 -7.63
N SER A 71 11.19 -2.74 -6.48
CA SER A 71 11.62 -4.13 -6.29
C SER A 71 10.40 -4.99 -5.95
N GLN A 72 9.97 -5.80 -6.89
CA GLN A 72 8.77 -6.64 -6.81
C GLN A 72 9.11 -8.05 -6.30
N ALA A 73 8.19 -8.62 -5.54
CA ALA A 73 8.29 -9.94 -4.93
C ALA A 73 6.90 -10.60 -4.80
N GLY A 74 6.90 -11.84 -4.32
CA GLY A 74 5.70 -12.66 -4.23
C GLY A 74 5.46 -13.40 -5.54
N GLU A 75 4.20 -13.49 -5.95
CA GLU A 75 3.81 -14.21 -7.16
C GLU A 75 4.17 -13.45 -8.44
N LEU A 76 4.65 -14.18 -9.45
CA LEU A 76 4.97 -13.68 -10.79
C LEU A 76 3.68 -13.35 -11.57
N ASP A 77 3.78 -12.47 -12.57
CA ASP A 77 2.66 -12.13 -13.44
C ASP A 77 2.24 -13.34 -14.29
N GLU A 78 3.20 -14.07 -14.85
CA GLU A 78 2.94 -15.13 -15.82
C GLU A 78 2.06 -16.27 -15.25
N PRO A 79 2.30 -16.79 -14.04
CA PRO A 79 1.40 -17.78 -13.42
C PRO A 79 0.00 -17.24 -13.12
N ILE A 80 -0.13 -15.97 -12.75
CA ILE A 80 -1.44 -15.34 -12.48
C ILE A 80 -2.24 -15.29 -13.79
N LEU A 81 -1.65 -14.70 -14.82
CA LEU A 81 -2.27 -14.53 -16.14
C LEU A 81 -2.56 -15.88 -16.82
N ALA A 82 -1.69 -16.88 -16.64
CA ALA A 82 -1.91 -18.22 -17.15
C ALA A 82 -3.17 -18.87 -16.55
N ARG A 83 -3.39 -18.75 -15.23
CA ARG A 83 -4.61 -19.28 -14.58
C ARG A 83 -5.88 -18.59 -15.06
N GLU A 84 -5.83 -17.30 -15.27
CA GLU A 84 -6.99 -16.56 -15.79
C GLU A 84 -7.30 -16.91 -17.23
N LYS A 85 -6.27 -17.11 -18.06
CA LYS A 85 -6.46 -17.56 -19.43
C LYS A 85 -7.08 -18.95 -19.53
N LEU A 86 -6.90 -19.82 -18.52
CA LEU A 86 -7.56 -21.12 -18.45
C LEU A 86 -9.06 -21.02 -18.11
N HIS A 87 -9.51 -19.88 -17.56
CA HIS A 87 -10.89 -19.63 -17.17
C HIS A 87 -11.40 -18.29 -17.72
N PRO A 88 -11.42 -18.09 -19.05
CA PRO A 88 -11.77 -16.82 -19.67
C PRO A 88 -13.21 -16.38 -19.40
N GLU A 89 -14.09 -17.30 -18.99
CA GLU A 89 -15.46 -17.03 -18.60
C GLU A 89 -15.59 -16.40 -17.20
N GLN A 90 -14.55 -16.49 -16.36
CA GLN A 90 -14.56 -15.98 -15.00
C GLN A 90 -13.95 -14.59 -14.95
N THR A 91 -14.54 -13.73 -14.12
CA THR A 91 -13.90 -12.44 -13.80
C THR A 91 -12.62 -12.70 -13.01
N PRO A 92 -11.46 -12.14 -13.42
CA PRO A 92 -10.22 -12.28 -12.67
C PRO A 92 -10.41 -11.90 -11.19
N VAL A 93 -9.95 -12.77 -10.30
CA VAL A 93 -10.06 -12.53 -8.85
C VAL A 93 -9.02 -11.50 -8.44
N ARG A 94 -9.49 -10.30 -8.08
CA ARG A 94 -8.68 -9.14 -7.71
C ARG A 94 -9.20 -8.46 -6.45
N LEU A 95 -8.36 -7.67 -5.79
CA LEU A 95 -8.78 -6.81 -4.68
C LEU A 95 -8.96 -5.37 -5.18
N ALA A 96 -10.14 -4.78 -4.97
CA ALA A 96 -10.37 -3.38 -5.34
C ALA A 96 -9.39 -2.44 -4.62
N GLY A 97 -8.81 -1.48 -5.36
CA GLY A 97 -7.83 -0.52 -4.84
C GLY A 97 -8.37 0.33 -3.69
N GLU A 98 -7.50 0.66 -2.72
CA GLU A 98 -7.80 1.54 -1.58
C GLU A 98 -6.93 2.80 -1.67
N PHE A 99 -7.33 3.75 -2.50
CA PHE A 99 -6.54 4.95 -2.78
C PHE A 99 -6.77 6.04 -1.73
N ASN A 100 -5.67 6.58 -1.21
CA ASN A 100 -5.68 7.70 -0.27
C ASN A 100 -4.58 8.70 -0.69
N PRO A 101 -4.90 9.99 -0.94
CA PRO A 101 -3.91 10.96 -1.40
C PRO A 101 -2.79 11.25 -0.38
N LEU A 102 -2.98 10.87 0.88
CA LEU A 102 -1.94 10.96 1.92
C LEU A 102 -1.04 9.73 1.98
N LEU A 103 -1.41 8.63 1.31
CA LEU A 103 -0.62 7.41 1.15
C LEU A 103 -0.07 7.36 -0.27
N PHE A 104 1.16 7.84 -0.44
CA PHE A 104 1.79 8.02 -1.74
C PHE A 104 3.12 7.26 -1.83
N HIS A 105 3.57 7.00 -3.06
CA HIS A 105 4.67 6.10 -3.38
C HIS A 105 6.04 6.76 -3.16
N LYS A 106 6.31 7.24 -1.95
CA LYS A 106 7.67 7.63 -1.54
C LYS A 106 8.58 6.41 -1.42
N LYS A 107 9.89 6.64 -1.51
CA LYS A 107 10.91 5.60 -1.32
C LYS A 107 10.69 4.84 0.00
N GLY A 108 10.76 3.51 -0.07
CA GLY A 108 10.59 2.60 1.07
C GLY A 108 9.15 2.13 1.31
N VAL A 109 8.16 2.62 0.57
CA VAL A 109 6.77 2.15 0.66
C VAL A 109 6.65 0.71 0.15
N LEU A 110 5.87 -0.10 0.87
CA LEU A 110 5.37 -1.40 0.43
C LEU A 110 3.97 -1.21 -0.17
N ALA A 111 3.74 -1.73 -1.36
CA ALA A 111 2.47 -1.62 -2.09
C ALA A 111 2.13 -2.92 -2.83
N ALA A 112 0.88 -3.05 -3.27
CA ALA A 112 0.37 -4.22 -3.97
C ALA A 112 0.52 -4.08 -5.50
N GLY A 113 0.96 -5.16 -6.15
CA GLY A 113 1.10 -5.22 -7.61
C GLY A 113 -0.25 -5.41 -8.33
N ARG A 114 -0.34 -4.91 -9.57
CA ARG A 114 -1.47 -5.13 -10.48
C ARG A 114 -1.02 -5.06 -11.93
N ASP A 115 -1.84 -5.58 -12.84
CA ASP A 115 -1.80 -5.26 -14.26
C ASP A 115 -2.52 -3.93 -14.56
N ASP A 116 -2.54 -3.51 -15.82
CA ASP A 116 -3.23 -2.31 -16.32
C ASP A 116 -4.76 -2.47 -16.42
N ASN A 117 -5.37 -3.29 -15.55
CA ASN A 117 -6.82 -3.41 -15.52
C ASN A 117 -7.50 -2.04 -15.22
N PRO A 118 -8.59 -1.68 -15.93
CA PRO A 118 -9.27 -0.40 -15.73
C PRO A 118 -9.80 -0.17 -14.32
N ALA A 119 -10.13 -1.25 -13.60
CA ALA A 119 -10.61 -1.21 -12.23
C ALA A 119 -9.50 -0.93 -11.20
N LYS A 120 -8.24 -0.85 -11.63
CA LYS A 120 -7.05 -0.63 -10.79
C LYS A 120 -6.99 -1.58 -9.59
N SER A 121 -7.47 -2.80 -9.78
CA SER A 121 -7.58 -3.80 -8.73
C SER A 121 -6.30 -4.62 -8.65
N SER A 122 -5.87 -4.91 -7.43
CA SER A 122 -4.59 -5.54 -7.08
C SER A 122 -4.62 -7.06 -7.19
N TYR A 123 -3.46 -7.64 -7.48
CA TYR A 123 -3.18 -9.06 -7.26
C TYR A 123 -3.12 -9.37 -5.77
N TYR A 124 -3.47 -10.61 -5.40
CA TYR A 124 -3.49 -11.03 -3.99
C TYR A 124 -2.10 -11.31 -3.40
N ASN A 125 -1.18 -11.84 -4.21
CA ASN A 125 0.09 -12.38 -3.74
C ASN A 125 1.32 -11.60 -4.25
N GLN A 126 1.11 -10.50 -4.97
CA GLN A 126 2.19 -9.72 -5.53
C GLN A 126 2.36 -8.41 -4.77
N ILE A 127 3.60 -8.13 -4.37
CA ILE A 127 3.98 -6.95 -3.61
C ILE A 127 5.20 -6.30 -4.24
N TYR A 128 5.41 -5.02 -3.97
CA TYR A 128 6.66 -4.36 -4.32
C TYR A 128 7.06 -3.31 -3.30
N PHE A 129 8.37 -3.06 -3.22
CA PHE A 129 8.95 -1.95 -2.49
C PHE A 129 9.35 -0.85 -3.45
N VAL A 130 8.99 0.39 -3.13
CA VAL A 130 9.40 1.57 -3.89
C VAL A 130 10.88 1.85 -3.64
N ALA A 131 11.71 1.70 -4.68
CA ALA A 131 13.09 2.18 -4.68
C ALA A 131 13.12 3.67 -5.08
N GLY A 132 12.39 4.01 -6.15
CA GLY A 132 12.11 5.36 -6.61
C GLY A 132 13.34 6.19 -6.99
N LYS A 133 13.06 7.44 -7.36
CA LYS A 133 14.07 8.47 -7.68
C LYS A 133 13.63 9.85 -7.25
N LEU A 134 14.56 10.79 -7.27
CA LEU A 134 14.26 12.20 -7.06
C LEU A 134 13.57 12.81 -8.28
N TYR A 135 12.69 13.77 -8.01
CA TYR A 135 11.98 14.55 -9.02
C TYR A 135 12.29 16.04 -8.84
N ASP A 136 12.38 16.77 -9.95
CA ASP A 136 12.42 18.24 -9.97
C ASP A 136 11.00 18.78 -10.19
N ASP A 137 10.83 20.10 -10.03
CA ASP A 137 9.53 20.74 -10.17
C ASP A 137 8.95 20.55 -11.56
N GLN A 138 9.76 20.67 -12.62
CA GLN A 138 9.30 20.49 -14.00
C GLN A 138 8.71 19.10 -14.24
N LYS A 139 9.33 18.04 -13.73
CA LYS A 139 8.81 16.66 -13.85
C LYS A 139 7.54 16.45 -13.03
N LEU A 140 7.44 17.05 -11.85
CA LEU A 140 6.24 16.97 -11.03
C LEU A 140 5.08 17.72 -11.70
N ASP A 141 5.32 18.91 -12.22
CA ASP A 141 4.31 19.72 -12.92
C ASP A 141 3.78 19.01 -14.17
N ALA A 142 4.67 18.40 -14.97
CA ALA A 142 4.27 17.60 -16.12
C ALA A 142 3.40 16.39 -15.72
N LEU A 143 3.69 15.77 -14.58
CA LEU A 143 2.91 14.64 -14.07
C LEU A 143 1.54 15.10 -13.55
N GLU A 144 1.48 16.22 -12.83
CA GLU A 144 0.22 16.82 -12.35
C GLU A 144 -0.71 17.16 -13.52
N GLN A 145 -0.16 17.75 -14.60
CA GLN A 145 -0.90 18.00 -15.84
C GLN A 145 -1.44 16.71 -16.46
N LYS A 146 -0.60 15.67 -16.56
CA LYS A 146 -1.00 14.37 -17.11
C LYS A 146 -2.09 13.69 -16.27
N LYS A 147 -2.02 13.80 -14.94
CA LYS A 147 -2.95 13.15 -14.00
C LYS A 147 -4.18 14.00 -13.66
N GLY A 148 -4.21 15.27 -14.05
CA GLY A 148 -5.33 16.17 -13.76
C GLY A 148 -5.49 16.52 -12.27
N HIS A 149 -4.46 16.37 -11.44
CA HIS A 149 -4.48 16.77 -10.04
C HIS A 149 -3.11 17.29 -9.59
N LYS A 150 -3.11 18.18 -8.59
CA LYS A 150 -1.89 18.74 -8.01
C LYS A 150 -1.46 17.99 -6.76
N PHE A 151 -0.15 17.84 -6.57
CA PHE A 151 0.40 17.35 -5.31
C PHE A 151 0.37 18.46 -4.26
N GLN A 152 0.20 18.08 -3.00
CA GLN A 152 0.46 19.00 -1.89
C GLN A 152 1.96 19.33 -1.82
N GLU A 153 2.31 20.54 -1.40
CA GLU A 153 3.71 20.99 -1.32
C GLU A 153 4.59 20.04 -0.48
N GLU A 154 4.05 19.48 0.61
CA GLU A 154 4.78 18.52 1.44
C GLU A 154 5.08 17.21 0.70
N ILE A 155 4.15 16.74 -0.16
CA ILE A 155 4.36 15.56 -1.00
C ILE A 155 5.44 15.86 -2.06
N ARG A 156 5.38 17.05 -2.69
CA ARG A 156 6.41 17.50 -3.66
C ARG A 156 7.78 17.53 -3.00
N LYS A 157 7.88 18.08 -1.79
CA LYS A 157 9.11 18.14 -1.01
C LYS A 157 9.69 16.75 -0.74
N VAL A 158 8.85 15.76 -0.41
CA VAL A 158 9.29 14.38 -0.25
C VAL A 158 9.85 13.81 -1.57
N TYR A 159 9.18 14.01 -2.70
CA TYR A 159 9.68 13.53 -3.99
C TYR A 159 10.97 14.22 -4.45
N LYS A 160 11.20 15.47 -4.03
CA LYS A 160 12.43 16.22 -4.32
C LYS A 160 13.62 15.84 -3.44
N THR A 161 13.39 15.33 -2.24
CA THR A 161 14.44 15.10 -1.22
C THR A 161 14.71 13.63 -0.91
N ILE A 162 13.65 12.84 -0.78
CA ILE A 162 13.71 11.40 -0.47
C ILE A 162 13.53 10.57 -1.73
N GLY A 163 12.68 11.05 -2.64
CA GLY A 163 12.33 10.38 -3.89
C GLY A 163 11.19 9.38 -3.75
N GLY A 164 10.84 8.75 -4.86
CA GLY A 164 9.73 7.82 -4.94
C GLY A 164 9.29 7.57 -6.37
N THR A 165 8.01 7.30 -6.56
CA THR A 165 7.40 6.97 -7.85
C THR A 165 6.00 7.58 -7.96
N PRO A 166 5.88 8.91 -8.07
CA PRO A 166 4.60 9.63 -8.10
C PRO A 166 3.67 9.21 -9.24
N SER A 167 4.20 8.59 -10.29
CA SER A 167 3.38 8.04 -11.38
C SER A 167 2.45 6.91 -10.92
N LEU A 168 2.69 6.28 -9.76
CA LEU A 168 1.84 5.24 -9.19
C LEU A 168 0.75 5.77 -8.25
N ASP A 169 0.84 7.04 -7.82
CA ASP A 169 -0.11 7.62 -6.87
C ASP A 169 -1.53 7.63 -7.42
N MET A 170 -2.50 7.26 -6.58
CA MET A 170 -3.94 7.12 -6.95
C MET A 170 -4.22 6.07 -8.05
N ASP A 171 -3.22 5.25 -8.38
CA ASP A 171 -3.31 4.17 -9.36
C ASP A 171 -2.97 2.79 -8.77
N TYR A 172 -2.23 2.77 -7.66
CA TYR A 172 -1.81 1.59 -6.91
C TYR A 172 -2.04 1.81 -5.41
N THR A 173 -2.24 0.73 -4.67
CA THR A 173 -2.46 0.73 -3.21
C THR A 173 -1.22 0.35 -2.44
#